data_AF-A0A7J2KD59-F1
#
_entry.id   AF-A0A7J2KD59-F1
#
_cell.length_a   1.000
_cell.length_b   1.000
_cell.length_c   1.000
_cell.angle_alpha   90.00
_cell.angle_beta   90.00
_cell.angle_gamma   90.00
#
_symmetry.space_group_name_H-M   'P 1'
#
loop_
_entity.id
_entity.type
_entity.pdbx_description
1 polymer ?
#
loop_
_entity_poly.entity_id
_entity_poly.type
_entity_poly.pdbx_seq_one_letter_code
_entity_poly.pdbx_strand_id
1 'polypeptide(L)' 'MRNMNKDEKKCVVCGSRNIMAKIEGKYYCFNCGSKIVREKVLTQIKLWKKMDIDKNNRG' A
#
# COMPACT_ATOMS: atom_id res chain seq x y z
N MET A 1 -2.21 3.42 39.14
CA MET A 1 -1.96 4.29 37.96
C MET A 1 -2.30 3.50 36.70
N ARG A 2 -3.31 3.92 35.91
CA ARG A 2 -3.53 3.32 34.57
C ARG A 2 -2.63 4.05 33.58
N ASN A 3 -1.61 3.37 33.09
CA ASN A 3 -0.76 3.90 32.02
C ASN A 3 -1.59 4.00 30.75
N MET A 4 -1.95 5.23 30.37
CA MET A 4 -2.77 5.52 29.20
C MET A 4 -1.83 5.64 27.98
N ASN A 5 -1.52 4.50 27.34
CA ASN A 5 -0.79 4.46 26.06
C ASN A 5 -1.60 5.20 24.99
N LYS A 6 -1.36 6.51 24.85
CA LYS A 6 -2.20 7.41 24.04
C LYS A 6 -1.96 7.30 22.52
N ASP A 7 -0.98 6.52 22.06
CA ASP A 7 -0.63 6.44 20.63
C ASP A 7 -0.30 5.01 20.15
N GLU A 8 -1.08 4.02 20.54
CA GLU A 8 -0.96 2.70 19.91
C GLU A 8 -1.36 2.81 18.43
N LYS A 9 -0.36 2.83 17.56
CA LYS A 9 -0.51 2.82 16.10
C LYS A 9 -1.30 1.57 15.70
N LYS A 10 -2.36 1.77 14.92
CA LYS A 10 -3.26 0.72 14.43
C LYS A 10 -3.41 0.81 12.93
N CYS A 11 -3.70 -0.32 12.32
CA CYS A 11 -3.95 -0.39 10.89
C CYS A 11 -5.18 0.45 10.59
N VAL A 12 -5.05 1.41 9.67
CA VAL A 12 -6.15 2.31 9.33
C VAL A 12 -7.33 1.61 8.65
N VAL A 13 -7.14 0.38 8.16
CA VAL A 13 -8.15 -0.40 7.44
C VAL A 13 -8.91 -1.35 8.37
N CYS A 14 -8.20 -2.15 9.16
CA CYS A 14 -8.82 -3.21 9.99
C CYS A 14 -8.64 -3.02 11.51
N GLY A 15 -7.97 -1.94 11.94
CA GLY A 15 -7.71 -1.67 13.36
C GLY A 15 -6.65 -2.58 14.01
N SER A 16 -6.08 -3.55 13.28
CA SER A 16 -5.02 -4.43 13.81
C SER A 16 -3.86 -3.61 14.38
N ARG A 17 -3.40 -4.00 15.58
CA ARG A 17 -2.22 -3.42 16.23
C ARG A 17 -0.91 -4.01 15.69
N ASN A 18 -0.98 -5.09 14.92
CA ASN A 18 0.19 -5.70 14.30
C ASN A 18 0.58 -4.92 13.04
N ILE A 19 1.17 -3.74 13.24
CA ILE A 19 1.62 -2.82 12.19
C ILE A 19 2.92 -3.33 11.57
N MET A 20 2.96 -3.36 10.25
CA MET A 20 4.11 -3.83 9.47
C MET A 20 4.61 -2.80 8.47
N ALA A 21 3.75 -1.85 8.05
CA ALA A 21 4.10 -0.87 7.02
C ALA A 21 3.54 0.52 7.33
N LYS A 22 4.25 1.55 6.86
CA LYS A 22 3.77 2.93 6.75
C LYS A 22 3.76 3.33 5.27
N ILE A 23 2.58 3.51 4.70
CA ILE A 23 2.38 3.84 3.28
C ILE A 23 1.67 5.18 3.21
N GLU A 24 2.28 6.18 2.55
CA GLU A 24 1.70 7.53 2.39
C GLU A 24 1.24 8.14 3.73
N GLY A 25 2.09 8.01 4.76
CA GLY A 25 1.82 8.55 6.09
C GLY A 25 0.91 7.68 6.98
N LYS A 26 0.18 6.70 6.42
CA LYS A 26 -0.77 5.85 7.14
C LYS A 26 -0.16 4.50 7.52
N TYR A 27 -0.56 3.95 8.68
CA TYR A 27 -0.07 2.66 9.17
C TYR A 27 -0.97 1.49 8.75
N TYR A 28 -0.36 0.37 8.37
CA TYR A 28 -1.06 -0.82 7.90
C TYR A 28 -0.48 -2.11 8.51
N CYS A 29 -1.34 -3.09 8.76
CA CYS A 29 -0.91 -4.47 8.97
C CYS A 29 -0.51 -5.11 7.63
N PHE A 30 0.16 -6.26 7.67
CA PHE A 30 0.58 -6.98 6.47
C PHE A 30 -0.59 -7.27 5.51
N ASN A 31 -1.70 -7.78 6.03
CA ASN A 31 -2.85 -8.20 5.21
C ASN A 31 -3.50 -7.05 4.44
N CYS A 32 -3.55 -5.85 5.04
CA CYS A 32 -4.14 -4.68 4.39
C CYS A 32 -3.11 -3.95 3.52
N GLY A 33 -1.89 -3.76 4.02
CA GLY A 33 -0.83 -3.05 3.29
C GLY A 33 -0.40 -3.77 2.02
N SER A 34 -0.31 -5.11 2.04
CA SER A 34 0.07 -5.90 0.87
C SER A 34 -0.91 -5.78 -0.30
N LYS A 35 -2.22 -5.62 -0.04
CA LYS A 35 -3.24 -5.40 -1.08
C LYS A 35 -2.98 -4.09 -1.82
N ILE A 36 -2.71 -3.02 -1.08
CA ILE A 36 -2.42 -1.68 -1.63
C ILE A 36 -1.17 -1.74 -2.53
N VAL A 37 -0.10 -2.37 -2.03
CA VAL A 37 1.14 -2.52 -2.80
C VAL A 37 0.89 -3.33 -4.07
N ARG A 38 0.15 -4.45 -3.97
CA ARG A 38 -0.18 -5.31 -5.12
C ARG A 38 -0.95 -4.54 -6.19
N GLU A 39 -1.96 -3.76 -5.81
CA GLU A 39 -2.76 -2.97 -6.75
C GLU A 39 -1.92 -1.89 -7.46
N LYS A 40 -1.05 -1.19 -6.73
CA LYS A 40 -0.14 -0.19 -7.30
C LYS A 40 0.84 -0.82 -8.29
N VAL A 41 1.46 -1.95 -7.92
CA VAL A 41 2.38 -2.68 -8.80
C VAL A 41 1.67 -3.16 -10.06
N LEU A 42 0.47 -3.75 -9.95
CA LEU A 42 -0.31 -4.21 -11.10
C LEU A 42 -0.69 -3.06 -12.02
N THR A 43 -1.06 -1.91 -11.46
CA THR A 43 -1.35 -0.70 -12.24
C THR A 43 -0.11 -0.23 -12.99
N GLN A 44 1.04 -0.20 -12.33
CA GLN A 44 2.30 0.22 -12.95
C GLN A 44 2.71 -0.71 -14.10
N ILE A 45 2.56 -2.02 -13.93
CA ILE A 45 2.83 -3.01 -15.00
C ILE A 45 1.93 -2.77 -16.22
N LYS A 46 0.64 -2.47 -16.02
CA LYS A 46 -0.29 -2.16 -17.12
C LYS A 46 0.12 -0.90 -17.86
N LEU A 47 0.57 0.13 -17.15
CA LEU A 47 1.04 1.38 -17.75
C LEU A 47 2.31 1.15 -18.58
N TRP A 48 3.28 0.38 -18.07
CA TRP A 48 4.48 0.02 -18.82
C TRP A 48 4.15 -0.74 -20.11
N LYS A 49 3.28 -1.75 -20.03
CA LYS A 49 2.82 -2.48 -21.23
C LYS A 49 2.18 -1.57 -22.28
N LYS A 50 1.37 -0.60 -21.85
CA LYS A 50 0.75 0.36 -22.77
C LYS A 50 1.79 1.24 -23.45
N MET A 51 2.77 1.74 -22.71
CA MET A 51 3.86 2.55 -23.28
C MET A 51 4.73 1.76 -24.27
N ASP A 52 4.97 0.47 -24.02
CA ASP A 52 5.72 -0.38 -24.95
C ASP A 52 4.94 -0.60 -26.26
N ILE A 53 3.62 -0.80 -26.19
CA ILE A 53 2.74 -0.86 -27.37
C ILE A 53 2.77 0.46 -28.15
N ASP A 54 2.64 1.59 -27.46
CA ASP A 54 2.60 2.91 -28.10
C ASP A 54 3.93 3.26 -28.80
N LYS A 55 5.07 2.76 -28.29
CA LYS A 55 6.37 2.91 -28.96
C LYS A 55 6.46 2.09 -30.25
N ASN A 56 5.89 0.89 -30.28
CA ASN A 56 5.95 0.00 -31.44
C ASN A 56 5.01 0.44 -32.58
N ASN A 57 4.01 1.28 -32.31
CA ASN A 57 3.05 1.79 -33.30
C ASN A 57 3.45 3.14 -33.94
N ARG A 58 4.61 3.72 -33.59
CA ARG A 58 5.14 4.96 -34.19
C ARG A 58 6.20 4.71 -35.28
N GLY A 59 6.35 3.46 -35.71
CA GLY A 59 7.18 3.05 -36.84
C GLY A 59 6.43 3.11 -38.15
#